data_AF-A0A8J7MFM3-F1
#
_entry.id   AF-A0A8J7MFM3-F1
#
_cell.length_a   1.000
_cell.length_b   1.000
_cell.length_c   1.000
_cell.angle_alpha   90.00
_cell.angle_beta   90.00
_cell.angle_gamma   90.00
#
_symmetry.space_group_name_H-M   'P 1'
#
loop_
_entity.id
_entity.type
_entity.pdbx_description
1 polymer ?
#
loop_
_entity_poly.entity_id
_entity_poly.type
_entity_poly.pdbx_seq_one_letter_code
_entity_poly.pdbx_strand_id
1 'polypeptide(L)'
;MPIPTNKGNVVCYLDHQYRWMTRTTKQGSEVHVQLNEIPDGQMLIAKVPRLFKEVMVLDIIEHGPEMGWDPTVKGPDITCRLTKGHLIKLEN
;
A
#
# COMPACT_ATOMS: atom_id res chain seq x y z
N MET A 1 5.93 10.49 -2.46
CA MET A 1 7.33 10.49 -1.94
C MET A 1 7.69 9.03 -1.71
N PRO A 2 8.79 8.52 -2.29
CA PRO A 2 9.13 7.11 -2.19
C PRO A 2 9.41 6.71 -0.74
N ILE A 3 9.03 5.49 -0.37
CA ILE A 3 9.31 4.92 0.95
C ILE A 3 10.84 4.77 1.09
N PRO A 4 11.47 5.39 2.11
CA PRO A 4 12.90 5.28 2.31
C PRO A 4 13.36 3.83 2.48
N THR A 5 14.44 3.46 1.81
CA THR A 5 14.98 2.09 1.80
C THR A 5 15.42 1.59 3.19
N ASN A 6 15.74 2.51 4.10
CA ASN A 6 16.18 2.22 5.47
C ASN A 6 15.04 2.14 6.50
N LYS A 7 13.79 2.43 6.12
CA LYS A 7 12.65 2.52 7.05
C LYS A 7 11.41 1.72 6.62
N GLY A 8 11.43 1.11 5.44
CA GLY A 8 10.33 0.26 4.94
C GLY A 8 10.61 -1.23 5.14
N ASN A 9 9.57 -1.97 5.53
CA ASN A 9 9.56 -3.43 5.50
C ASN A 9 9.45 -3.93 4.06
N VAL A 10 9.79 -5.19 3.83
CA VAL A 10 9.78 -5.81 2.50
C VAL A 10 8.93 -7.07 2.54
N VAL A 11 8.10 -7.26 1.53
CA VAL A 11 7.30 -8.48 1.34
C VAL A 11 7.38 -8.93 -0.12
N CYS A 12 7.41 -10.24 -0.35
CA CYS A 12 7.36 -10.81 -1.69
C CYS A 12 5.95 -11.34 -1.97
N TYR A 13 5.41 -11.02 -3.14
CA TYR A 13 4.11 -11.51 -3.60
C TYR A 13 4.13 -11.67 -5.13
N LEU A 14 3.71 -12.83 -5.63
CA LEU A 14 3.72 -13.19 -7.05
C LEU A 14 5.04 -12.81 -7.76
N ASP A 15 6.16 -13.23 -7.19
CA ASP A 15 7.54 -12.95 -7.67
C ASP A 15 7.98 -11.49 -7.68
N HIS A 16 7.12 -10.56 -7.23
CA HIS A 16 7.46 -9.15 -7.08
C HIS A 16 7.83 -8.84 -5.63
N GLN A 17 8.85 -7.99 -5.46
CA GLN A 17 9.23 -7.48 -4.15
C GLN A 17 8.60 -6.12 -3.91
N TYR A 18 7.80 -6.00 -2.86
CA TYR A 18 7.17 -4.76 -2.45
C TYR A 18 7.84 -4.20 -1.20
N ARG A 19 7.86 -2.88 -1.10
CA ARG A 19 8.25 -2.16 0.11
C ARG A 19 7.03 -1.50 0.71
N TRP A 20 6.90 -1.59 2.03
CA TRP A 20 5.78 -0.99 2.73
C TRP A 20 6.20 -0.34 4.05
N MET A 21 5.42 0.64 4.49
CA MET A 21 5.57 1.28 5.80
C MET A 21 4.22 1.69 6.37
N THR A 22 4.11 1.72 7.70
CA THR A 22 2.95 2.28 8.38
C THR A 22 3.19 3.74 8.75
N ARG A 23 2.18 4.59 8.55
CA ARG A 23 2.16 5.97 9.01
C ARG A 23 0.92 6.20 9.87
N THR A 24 1.12 6.67 11.10
CA THR A 24 0.00 7.10 11.95
C THR A 24 -0.44 8.51 11.56
N THR A 25 -1.73 8.69 11.35
CA THR A 25 -2.37 9.98 11.05
C THR A 25 -3.41 10.31 12.13
N LYS A 26 -3.97 11.52 12.09
CA LYS A 26 -5.06 11.93 13.00
C LYS A 26 -6.33 11.07 12.80
N GLN A 27 -6.52 10.48 11.63
CA GLN A 27 -7.73 9.72 11.26
C GLN A 27 -7.55 8.20 11.38
N GLY A 28 -6.35 7.73 11.74
CA GLY A 28 -6.06 6.30 11.86
C GLY A 28 -4.63 5.96 11.44
N SER A 29 -4.38 4.68 11.15
CA SER A 29 -3.11 4.22 10.59
C SER A 29 -3.26 4.04 9.08
N GLU A 30 -2.22 4.40 8.35
CA GLU A 30 -2.10 4.18 6.91
C GLU A 30 -0.95 3.20 6.66
N VAL A 31 -1.12 2.36 5.64
CA VAL A 31 -0.08 1.51 5.10
C VAL A 31 0.22 2.01 3.70
N HIS A 32 1.46 2.41 3.49
CA HIS A 32 1.96 2.90 2.22
C HIS A 32 2.72 1.73 1.59
N VAL A 33 2.40 1.39 0.34
CA VAL A 33 2.98 0.26 -0.39
C VAL A 33 3.47 0.75 -1.76
N GLN A 34 4.68 0.35 -2.12
CA GLN A 34 5.26 0.59 -3.44
C GLN A 34 6.02 -0.65 -3.93
N LEU A 35 6.20 -0.79 -5.24
CA LEU A 35 7.08 -1.81 -5.78
C LEU A 35 8.55 -1.43 -5.51
N ASN A 36 9.34 -2.38 -5.01
CA ASN A 36 10.71 -2.10 -4.59
C ASN A 36 11.65 -1.86 -5.79
N GLU A 37 11.37 -2.51 -6.92
CA GLU A 37 12.15 -2.37 -8.16
C GLU A 37 11.89 -1.04 -8.89
N ILE A 38 10.73 -0.43 -8.63
CA ILE A 38 10.32 0.84 -9.22
C ILE A 38 9.89 1.79 -8.07
N PRO A 39 10.84 2.35 -7.30
CA PRO A 39 10.52 3.16 -6.13
C PRO A 39 9.74 4.45 -6.44
N ASP A 40 9.82 4.95 -7.68
CA ASP A 40 9.06 6.11 -8.17
C ASP A 40 7.74 5.71 -8.86
N GLY A 41 7.35 4.44 -8.79
CA GLY A 41 6.09 3.94 -9.32
C GLY A 41 4.89 4.44 -8.51
N GLN A 42 3.70 4.04 -8.93
CA GLN A 42 2.47 4.42 -8.25
C GLN A 42 2.42 3.82 -6.84
N MET A 43 2.19 4.65 -5.83
CA MET A 43 2.06 4.21 -4.45
C MET A 43 0.59 3.89 -4.11
N LEU A 44 0.38 2.83 -3.35
CA LEU A 44 -0.92 2.49 -2.77
C LEU A 44 -0.94 2.86 -1.29
N ILE A 45 -1.90 3.69 -0.88
CA ILE A 45 -2.08 4.19 0.48
C ILE A 45 -3.37 3.59 1.04
N ALA A 46 -3.25 2.57 1.86
CA ALA A 46 -4.37 1.91 2.51
C ALA A 46 -4.60 2.45 3.93
N LYS A 47 -5.77 3.05 4.18
CA LYS A 47 -6.24 3.36 5.53
C LYS A 47 -6.68 2.07 6.22
N VAL A 48 -5.99 1.68 7.28
CA VAL A 48 -6.18 0.42 8.00
C VAL A 48 -6.71 0.63 9.42
N PRO A 49 -7.38 -0.37 10.02
CA PRO A 49 -7.73 -0.32 11.44
C PRO A 49 -6.49 -0.22 12.33
N ARG A 50 -6.68 0.26 13.56
CA ARG A 50 -5.59 0.40 14.56
C ARG A 50 -4.86 -0.92 14.84
N LEU A 51 -5.59 -2.04 14.83
CA LEU A 51 -5.03 -3.38 14.92
C LEU A 51 -4.65 -3.87 13.52
N PHE A 52 -3.55 -3.34 13.01
CA PHE A 52 -2.97 -3.76 11.74
C PHE A 52 -2.04 -4.96 11.94
N LYS A 53 -2.06 -5.91 11.01
CA LYS A 53 -1.16 -7.07 10.97
C LYS A 53 -0.48 -7.13 9.61
N GLU A 54 0.75 -7.61 9.58
CA GLU A 54 1.55 -7.73 8.34
C GLU A 54 0.86 -8.54 7.25
N VAL A 55 0.10 -9.58 7.59
CA VAL A 55 -0.70 -10.36 6.61
C VAL A 55 -1.66 -9.49 5.81
N MET A 56 -2.17 -8.38 6.38
CA MET A 56 -3.08 -7.47 5.69
C MET A 56 -2.38 -6.69 4.57
N VAL A 57 -1.04 -6.64 4.54
CA VAL A 57 -0.30 -6.03 3.42
C VAL A 57 -0.49 -6.84 2.14
N LEU A 58 -0.54 -8.16 2.26
CA LEU A 58 -0.79 -9.04 1.12
C LEU A 58 -2.19 -8.80 0.56
N ASP A 59 -3.21 -8.71 1.42
CA ASP A 59 -4.57 -8.34 1.00
C ASP A 59 -4.60 -6.97 0.28
N ILE A 60 -3.82 -6.00 0.78
CA ILE A 60 -3.69 -4.67 0.16
C ILE A 60 -3.09 -4.77 -1.25
N ILE A 61 -2.04 -5.57 -1.41
CA ILE A 61 -1.37 -5.78 -2.71
C ILE A 61 -2.27 -6.54 -3.68
N GLU A 62 -2.93 -7.60 -3.21
CA GLU A 62 -3.79 -8.47 -4.03
C GLU A 62 -4.98 -7.71 -4.62
N HIS A 63 -5.66 -6.88 -3.82
CA HIS A 63 -6.85 -6.13 -4.25
C HIS A 63 -6.54 -4.75 -4.83
N GLY A 64 -5.30 -4.26 -4.71
CA GLY A 64 -4.90 -2.96 -5.25
C GLY A 64 -5.22 -2.78 -6.76
N PRO A 65 -4.93 -3.76 -7.64
CA PRO A 65 -5.24 -3.68 -9.07
C PRO A 65 -6.72 -3.44 -9.38
N GLU A 66 -7.65 -3.97 -8.57
CA GLU A 66 -9.10 -3.74 -8.72
C GLU A 66 -9.48 -2.24 -8.57
N MET A 67 -8.60 -1.45 -7.95
CA MET A 67 -8.75 -0.01 -7.76
C MET A 67 -8.03 0.82 -8.81
N GLY A 68 -7.43 0.18 -9.80
CA GLY A 68 -6.57 0.81 -10.80
C GLY A 68 -5.20 1.20 -10.25
N TRP A 69 -4.73 0.53 -9.19
CA TRP A 69 -3.33 0.63 -8.79
C TRP A 69 -2.47 -0.25 -9.70
N ASP A 70 -1.53 0.39 -10.38
CA ASP A 70 -0.48 -0.28 -11.13
C ASP A 70 0.87 0.27 -10.63
N PRO A 71 1.61 -0.51 -9.81
CA PRO A 71 2.85 -0.02 -9.24
C PRO A 71 4.00 0.06 -10.25
N THR A 72 3.82 -0.44 -11.48
CA THR A 72 4.85 -0.38 -12.53
C THR A 72 4.87 0.93 -13.28
N VAL A 73 3.76 1.68 -13.24
CA VAL A 73 3.64 2.99 -13.89
C VAL A 73 3.90 4.12 -12.91
N LYS A 74 4.42 5.24 -13.42
CA LYS A 74 4.46 6.49 -12.65
C LYS A 74 3.09 7.15 -12.74
N GLY A 75 2.49 7.46 -11.59
CA GLY A 75 1.15 8.02 -11.54
C GLY A 75 0.78 8.57 -10.17
N PRO A 76 -0.42 9.17 -10.03
CA PRO A 76 -0.90 9.66 -8.75
C PRO A 76 -1.12 8.50 -7.77
N ASP A 77 -0.79 8.72 -6.50
CA ASP A 77 -1.00 7.74 -5.43
C ASP A 77 -2.48 7.34 -5.34
N ILE A 78 -2.75 6.04 -5.22
CA ILE A 78 -4.11 5.53 -5.01
C ILE A 78 -4.36 5.41 -3.52
N THR A 79 -5.44 6.03 -3.03
CA THR A 79 -5.85 5.90 -1.64
C THR A 79 -7.04 4.97 -1.52
N CYS A 80 -6.98 4.02 -0.59
CA CYS A 80 -8.06 3.10 -0.29
C CYS A 80 -8.26 2.95 1.22
N ARG A 81 -9.35 2.28 1.60
CA ARG A 81 -9.67 1.95 2.99
C ARG A 81 -9.93 0.46 3.11
N LEU A 82 -9.23 -0.19 4.04
CA LEU A 82 -9.47 -1.57 4.39
C LEU A 82 -10.58 -1.68 5.44
N THR A 83 -11.71 -2.25 5.05
CA THR A 83 -12.89 -2.49 5.89
C THR A 83 -13.18 -3.97 5.96
N LYS A 84 -13.02 -4.61 7.14
CA LYS A 84 -13.39 -6.01 7.44
C LYS A 84 -13.27 -6.99 6.24
N GLY A 85 -12.09 -7.07 5.62
CA GLY A 85 -11.82 -8.00 4.51
C GLY A 85 -12.11 -7.48 3.10
N HIS A 86 -12.48 -6.21 2.94
CA HIS A 86 -12.67 -5.56 1.65
C HIS A 86 -11.89 -4.24 1.59
N LEU A 87 -11.24 -3.96 0.46
CA LEU A 87 -10.72 -2.63 0.17
C LEU A 87 -11.82 -1.78 -0.51
N ILE A 88 -11.97 -0.53 -0.07
CA ILE A 88 -12.83 0.47 -0.71
C ILE A 88 -11.95 1.61 -1.23
N LYS A 89 -12.00 1.90 -2.52
CA LYS A 89 -11.26 3.03 -3.11
C LYS A 89 -11.83 4.33 -2.56
N LEU A 90 -10.94 5.24 -2.13
CA LEU A 90 -11.34 6.59 -1.75
C LEU A 90 -11.07 7.50 -2.93
N GLU A 91 -12.12 8.12 -3.46
CA GLU A 91 -11.97 9.25 -4.37
C GLU A 91 -11.43 10.43 -3.55
N ASN A 92 -10.26 10.92 -3.93
CA ASN A 92 -9.72 12.18 -3.43
C ASN A 92 -10.28 13.34 -4.23
#